data_AF-A0A9E0QDN1-F1
#
_entry.id   AF-A0A9E0QDN1-F1
#
_cell.length_a   1.000
_cell.length_b   1.000
_cell.length_c   1.000
_cell.angle_alpha   90.00
_cell.angle_beta   90.00
_cell.angle_gamma   90.00
#
_symmetry.space_group_name_H-M   'P 1'
#
loop_
_entity.id
_entity.type
_entity.pdbx_description
1 polymer ?
#
loop_
_entity_poly.entity_id
_entity_poly.type
_entity_poly.pdbx_seq_one_letter_code
_entity_poly.pdbx_strand_id
1 'polypeptide(L)' 'IITIEDGIRSGGFGSSILEWMSDNGYYPKITRLGVPDSFIEHGPVDELQKICHIDPDSIIYTIKSLR' A
#
# COMPACT_ATOMS: atom_id res chain seq x y z
N ILE A 1 0.28 -7.31 9.13
CA ILE A 1 0.52 -7.62 7.70
C ILE A 1 0.66 -6.31 6.95
N ILE A 2 1.61 -6.19 6.02
CA ILE A 2 1.71 -5.03 5.13
C ILE A 2 1.44 -5.51 3.70
N THR A 3 0.51 -4.87 3.00
CA THR A 3 0.33 -5.05 1.55
C THR A 3 0.98 -3.87 0.83
N ILE A 4 1.61 -4.14 -0.30
CA ILE A 4 2.28 -3.15 -1.13
C ILE A 4 1.87 -3.43 -2.57
N GLU A 5 1.44 -2.40 -3.30
CA GLU A 5 1.03 -2.51 -4.69
C GLU A 5 1.41 -1.25 -5.47
N ASP A 6 1.87 -1.43 -6.71
CA ASP A 6 2.05 -0.34 -7.69
C ASP A 6 0.74 -0.14 -8.46
N GLY A 7 -0.28 0.25 -7.72
CA GLY A 7 -1.67 0.40 -8.17
C GLY A 7 -2.50 1.16 -7.14
N ILE A 8 -3.72 1.54 -7.49
CA ILE A 8 -4.60 2.31 -6.61
C ILE A 8 -4.92 1.48 -5.36
N ARG A 9 -4.59 2.01 -4.18
CA ARG A 9 -4.82 1.34 -2.88
C ARG A 9 -6.30 1.06 -2.62
N SER A 10 -7.19 1.88 -3.17
CA SER A 10 -8.64 1.72 -3.09
C SER A 10 -9.14 0.72 -4.13
N GLY A 11 -9.64 -0.43 -3.69
CA GLY A 11 -10.14 -1.47 -4.59
C GLY A 11 -9.05 -2.31 -5.28
N GLY A 12 -7.78 -2.07 -4.96
CA GLY A 12 -6.64 -2.83 -5.45
C GLY A 12 -6.37 -4.13 -4.70
N PHE A 13 -5.16 -4.65 -4.85
CA PHE A 13 -4.67 -5.88 -4.24
C PHE A 13 -4.90 -5.91 -2.72
N GLY A 14 -4.58 -4.82 -2.01
CA GLY A 14 -4.78 -4.75 -0.58
C GLY A 14 -6.25 -4.82 -0.17
N SER A 15 -7.19 -4.38 -1.02
CA SER A 15 -8.63 -4.58 -0.80
C SER A 15 -9.03 -6.04 -0.99
N SER A 16 -8.57 -6.71 -2.05
CA SER A 16 -8.88 -8.13 -2.28
C SER A 16 -8.40 -9.04 -1.14
N ILE A 17 -7.25 -8.75 -0.55
CA ILE A 17 -6.76 -9.46 0.64
C ILE A 17 -7.68 -9.23 1.84
N LEU A 18 -8.15 -7.99 2.06
CA LEU A 18 -9.07 -7.67 3.14
C LEU A 18 -10.43 -8.37 2.97
N GLU A 19 -10.96 -8.39 1.75
CA GLU A 19 -12.20 -9.09 1.41
C GLU A 19 -12.09 -10.57 1.73
N TRP A 20 -11.04 -11.23 1.23
CA TRP A 20 -10.80 -12.64 1.53
C TRP A 20 -10.63 -12.90 3.03
N MET A 21 -9.88 -12.06 3.75
CA MET A 21 -9.70 -12.21 5.20
C MET A 21 -11.02 -12.05 5.96
N SER A 22 -11.85 -11.09 5.58
CA SER A 22 -13.18 -10.88 6.16
C SER A 22 -14.08 -12.12 5.97
N ASP A 23 -14.12 -12.66 4.75
CA ASP A 23 -14.92 -13.84 4.41
C ASP A 23 -14.48 -15.11 5.14
N ASN A 24 -13.21 -15.15 5.57
CA ASN A 24 -12.61 -16.30 6.25
C ASN A 24 -12.36 -16.08 7.76
N GLY A 25 -12.87 -14.98 8.34
CA GLY A 25 -12.82 -14.74 9.78
C GLY A 25 -11.45 -14.32 10.34
N TYR A 26 -10.57 -13.72 9.52
CA TYR A 26 -9.26 -13.22 9.93
C TYR A 26 -9.28 -11.70 10.13
N TYR A 27 -8.83 -11.24 11.31
CA TYR A 27 -8.82 -9.81 11.66
C TYR A 27 -7.45 -9.31 12.20
N PRO A 28 -6.32 -9.56 11.51
CA PRO A 28 -5.04 -9.02 11.95
C PRO A 28 -4.95 -7.51 11.69
N LYS A 29 -4.00 -6.84 12.35
CA LYS A 29 -3.62 -5.45 11.99
C LYS A 29 -2.99 -5.44 10.60
N ILE A 30 -3.57 -4.64 9.69
CA ILE A 30 -3.16 -4.54 8.30
C ILE A 30 -2.83 -3.09 7.96
N THR A 31 -1.70 -2.89 7.29
CA THR A 31 -1.28 -1.60 6.73
C THR A 31 -1.19 -1.76 5.22
N ARG A 32 -1.82 -0.85 4.46
CA ARG A 32 -1.86 -0.91 2.99
C ARG A 32 -1.08 0.26 2.40
N LEU A 33 -0.03 -0.06 1.64
CA LEU A 33 0.74 0.87 0.84
C LEU A 33 0.36 0.69 -0.64
N GLY A 34 0.16 1.79 -1.33
CA GLY A 34 -0.26 1.81 -2.73
C GLY A 34 -0.56 3.24 -3.18
N VAL A 35 -0.77 3.42 -4.47
CA VAL A 35 -1.03 4.72 -5.10
C VAL A 35 -2.30 5.34 -4.50
N PRO A 36 -2.29 6.62 -4.11
CA PRO A 36 -3.48 7.30 -3.61
C PRO A 36 -4.55 7.41 -4.69
N ASP A 37 -5.80 7.60 -4.28
CA ASP A 37 -6.92 7.85 -5.19
C ASP A 37 -6.91 9.31 -5.67
N SER A 38 -5.87 9.64 -6.42
CA SER A 38 -5.61 10.98 -6.96
C SER A 38 -4.67 10.87 -8.16
N PHE A 39 -4.77 11.82 -9.09
CA PHE A 39 -3.80 11.92 -10.17
C PHE A 39 -2.42 12.27 -9.62
N ILE A 40 -1.42 11.50 -10.04
CA ILE A 40 0.00 11.81 -9.86
C ILE A 40 0.53 12.34 -11.19
N GLU A 41 1.29 13.42 -11.12
CA GLU A 41 1.93 14.02 -12.30
C GLU A 41 2.90 13.05 -12.98
N HIS A 42 3.23 13.33 -14.25
CA HIS A 42 4.24 12.57 -14.97
C HIS A 42 5.62 12.76 -14.36
N GLY A 43 6.42 11.69 -14.32
CA GLY A 43 7.77 11.75 -13.79
C GLY A 43 8.51 10.41 -13.90
N PRO A 44 9.80 10.39 -13.52
CA PRO A 44 10.57 9.16 -13.36
C PRO A 44 9.91 8.20 -12.37
N VAL A 45 9.92 6.89 -12.67
CA VAL A 45 9.22 5.87 -11.88
C VAL A 45 9.67 5.85 -10.42
N ASP A 46 10.95 6.03 -10.14
CA ASP A 46 11.52 6.08 -8.79
C ASP A 46 11.01 7.28 -7.99
N GLU A 47 10.88 8.45 -8.62
CA GLU A 47 10.26 9.63 -8.00
C GLU A 47 8.77 9.39 -7.75
N LEU A 48 8.05 8.79 -8.70
CA LEU A 48 6.62 8.48 -8.56
C LEU A 48 6.37 7.48 -7.43
N GLN A 49 7.20 6.45 -7.31
CA GLN A 49 7.13 5.47 -6.21
C GLN A 49 7.39 6.14 -4.86
N LYS A 50 8.31 7.10 -4.80
CA LYS A 50 8.59 7.89 -3.59
C LYS A 50 7.42 8.80 -3.21
N ILE A 51 6.81 9.47 -4.19
CA ILE A 51 5.59 10.27 -4.00
C ILE A 51 4.45 9.40 -3.47
N CYS A 52 4.32 8.18 -3.99
CA CYS A 52 3.30 7.22 -3.56
C CYS A 52 3.65 6.45 -2.27
N HIS A 53 4.82 6.72 -1.67
CA HIS A 53 5.32 6.03 -0.48
C HIS A 53 5.45 4.50 -0.61
N ILE A 54 5.72 4.03 -1.83
CA ILE A 54 5.96 2.60 -2.14
C ILE A 54 7.42 2.31 -2.48
N ASP A 55 8.31 3.30 -2.36
CA ASP A 55 9.75 3.11 -2.47
C ASP A 55 10.35 2.41 -1.24
N PRO A 56 11.56 1.83 -1.35
CA PRO A 56 12.19 1.09 -0.25
C PRO A 56 12.33 1.88 1.07
N ASP A 57 12.68 3.16 1.02
CA ASP A 57 12.87 3.97 2.22
C ASP A 57 11.54 4.21 2.94
N SER A 58 10.49 4.53 2.18
CA SER A 58 9.12 4.67 2.72
C SER A 58 8.58 3.37 3.29
N ILE A 59 8.87 2.22 2.67
CA ILE A 59 8.49 0.90 3.18
C ILE A 59 9.21 0.62 4.51
N ILE A 60 10.53 0.84 4.58
CA ILE A 60 11.32 0.65 5.80
C ILE A 60 10.82 1.58 6.92
N TYR A 61 10.52 2.84 6.59
CA TYR A 61 9.94 3.80 7.54
C TYR A 61 8.60 3.29 8.07
N THR A 62 7.71 2.82 7.18
CA THR A 62 6.42 2.27 7.56
C THR A 62 6.60 1.10 8.52
N ILE A 63 7.47 0.13 8.19
CA ILE A 63 7.77 -1.01 9.07
C ILE A 63 8.24 -0.55 10.45
N LYS A 64 9.16 0.41 10.52
CA LYS A 64 9.69 0.93 11.80
C LYS A 64 8.65 1.71 12.61
N SER A 65 7.66 2.32 11.96
CA SER A 65 6.57 3.06 12.61
C SER A 65 5.51 2.15 13.23
N LEU A 66 5.43 0.89 12.80
CA LEU A 66 4.49 -0.08 13.33
C LEU A 66 4.98 -0.59 14.68
N ARG A 67 4.32 -0.12 15.74
CA ARG A 67 4.36 -0.71 17.08
C ARG A 67 3.49 -1.96 17.15
#